data_AF-A0A7L8UB28-F1
#
_entry.id   AF-A0A7L8UB28-F1
#
_cell.length_a   1.000
_cell.length_b   1.000
_cell.length_c   1.000
_cell.angle_alpha   90.00
_cell.angle_beta   90.00
_cell.angle_gamma   90.00
#
_symmetry.space_group_name_H-M   'P 1'
#
loop_
_entity.id
_entity.type
_entity.pdbx_description
1 polymer ?
#
loop_
_entity_poly.entity_id
_entity_poly.type
_entity_poly.pdbx_seq_one_letter_code
_entity_poly.pdbx_strand_id
1 'polypeptide(L)' 'MKKITINKKVVLESVVKMAADKDAVRSFLKGKTPIESLKEKGIRLANPL' A
#
# COMPACT_ATOMS: atom_id res chain seq x y z
N MET A 1 -9.15 13.94 29.48
CA MET A 1 -8.98 13.34 28.13
C MET A 1 -7.64 13.76 27.56
N LYS A 2 -6.80 12.81 27.08
CA LYS A 2 -5.54 13.16 26.41
C LYS A 2 -5.85 13.86 25.08
N LYS A 3 -5.28 15.04 24.83
CA LYS A 3 -5.38 15.71 23.52
C LYS A 3 -4.45 14.97 22.55
N ILE A 4 -5.02 14.34 21.53
CA ILE A 4 -4.26 13.72 20.44
C ILE A 4 -3.97 14.80 19.41
N THR A 5 -2.70 15.13 19.22
CA THR A 5 -2.27 16.02 18.13
C THR A 5 -2.09 15.20 16.87
N ILE A 6 -2.98 15.38 15.89
CA ILE A 6 -2.94 14.64 14.62
C ILE A 6 -2.10 15.42 13.61
N ASN A 7 -1.04 14.79 13.10
CA ASN A 7 -0.30 15.32 11.97
C ASN A 7 -1.02 15.01 10.65
N LYS A 8 -1.86 15.95 10.19
CA LYS A 8 -2.69 15.79 8.99
C LYS A 8 -1.88 15.46 7.74
N LYS A 9 -0.66 15.99 7.60
CA LYS A 9 0.19 15.74 6.42
C LYS A 9 0.58 14.27 6.31
N VAL A 10 1.04 13.69 7.43
CA VAL A 10 1.43 12.28 7.51
C VAL A 10 0.24 11.36 7.21
N VAL A 11 -0.95 11.71 7.72
CA VAL A 11 -2.18 10.95 7.43
C VAL A 11 -2.49 11.00 5.93
N LEU A 12 -2.40 12.16 5.30
CA LEU A 12 -2.68 12.31 3.88
C LEU A 12 -1.70 11.50 3.02
N GLU A 13 -0.40 11.60 3.31
CA GLU A 13 0.66 10.83 2.64
C GLU A 13 0.43 9.31 2.77
N SER A 14 0.00 8.87 3.95
CA SER A 14 -0.32 7.47 4.20
C SER A 14 -1.50 6.99 3.35
N VAL A 15 -2.57 7.79 3.26
CA VAL A 15 -3.76 7.46 2.45
C VAL A 15 -3.42 7.39 0.96
N VAL A 16 -2.61 8.33 0.46
CA VAL A 16 -2.16 8.33 -0.95
C VAL A 16 -1.35 7.07 -1.24
N LYS A 17 -0.41 6.72 -0.36
CA LYS A 17 0.38 5.50 -0.50
C LYS A 17 -0.51 4.24 -0.50
N MET A 18 -1.47 4.14 0.42
CA MET A 18 -2.40 3.02 0.48
C MET A 18 -3.22 2.85 -0.80
N ALA A 19 -3.68 3.96 -1.40
CA ALA A 19 -4.41 3.92 -2.66
C ALA A 19 -3.55 3.38 -3.80
N ALA A 20 -2.31 3.87 -3.92
CA ALA A 20 -1.36 3.43 -4.95
C ALA A 20 -0.96 1.96 -4.79
N ASP A 21 -0.76 1.51 -3.55
CA ASP A 21 -0.42 0.11 -3.24
C ASP A 21 -1.58 -0.83 -3.58
N LYS A 22 -2.83 -0.44 -3.25
CA LYS A 22 -4.04 -1.18 -3.61
C LYS A 22 -4.17 -1.39 -5.11
N ASP A 23 -3.92 -0.35 -5.90
CA ASP A 23 -4.04 -0.43 -7.35
C ASP A 23 -2.95 -1.31 -7.97
N ALA A 24 -1.73 -1.26 -7.42
CA ALA A 24 -0.65 -2.15 -7.82
C ALA A 24 -1.00 -3.62 -7.55
N VAL A 25 -1.48 -3.95 -6.33
CA VAL A 25 -1.90 -5.31 -5.97
C VAL A 25 -3.06 -5.77 -6.86
N ARG A 26 -4.05 -4.92 -7.12
CA ARG A 26 -5.16 -5.24 -8.02
C ARG A 26 -4.69 -5.53 -9.44
N SER A 27 -3.71 -4.79 -9.95
CA SER A 27 -3.13 -5.02 -11.28
C SER A 27 -2.42 -6.38 -11.35
N PHE A 28 -1.65 -6.73 -10.31
CA PHE A 28 -1.01 -8.03 -10.18
C PHE A 28 -2.05 -9.17 -10.12
N LEU A 29 -3.08 -9.06 -9.29
CA LEU A 29 -4.15 -10.07 -9.18
C LEU A 29 -4.93 -10.27 -10.49
N LYS A 30 -4.96 -9.25 -11.36
CA LYS A 30 -5.54 -9.34 -12.71
C LYS A 30 -4.58 -9.90 -13.76
N GLY A 31 -3.36 -10.30 -13.39
CA GLY A 31 -2.34 -10.81 -14.29
C GLY A 31 -1.74 -9.76 -15.23
N LYS A 32 -1.94 -8.47 -14.96
CA LYS A 32 -1.46 -7.37 -15.84
C LYS A 32 -0.03 -6.96 -15.57
N THR A 33 0.45 -7.21 -14.35
CA THR A 33 1.80 -6.83 -13.89
C THR A 33 2.44 -7.98 -13.14
N PRO A 34 3.76 -8.17 -13.27
CA PRO A 34 4.47 -9.27 -12.63
C PRO A 34 4.66 -9.05 -11.12
N ILE A 35 4.92 -10.10 -10.35
CA ILE A 35 5.07 -10.03 -8.88
C ILE A 35 6.27 -9.16 -8.45
N GLU A 36 7.29 -9.08 -9.30
CA GLU A 36 8.51 -8.27 -9.12
C GLU A 36 8.15 -6.78 -8.92
N SER A 37 7.15 -6.29 -9.65
CA SER A 37 6.66 -4.90 -9.52
C SER A 37 6.07 -4.59 -8.15
N LEU A 38 5.52 -5.60 -7.44
CA LEU A 38 5.07 -5.45 -6.06
C LEU A 38 6.26 -5.47 -5.10
N LYS A 39 7.26 -6.32 -5.34
CA LYS A 39 8.47 -6.41 -4.51
C LYS A 39 9.29 -5.12 -4.56
N GLU A 40 9.44 -4.49 -5.72
CA GLU A 40 10.11 -3.19 -5.87
C GLU A 40 9.44 -2.08 -5.05
N LYS A 41 8.11 -2.13 -4.92
CA LYS A 41 7.34 -1.23 -4.05
C LYS A 41 7.40 -1.60 -2.57
N GLY A 42 8.11 -2.67 -2.22
CA GLY A 42 8.17 -3.21 -0.85
C GLY A 42 6.90 -3.93 -0.42
N ILE A 43 5.98 -4.23 -1.34
CA ILE A 43 4.74 -4.95 -1.07
C ILE A 43 5.05 -6.45 -1.05
N ARG A 44 4.90 -7.07 0.12
CA ARG A 44 5.06 -8.52 0.30
C ARG A 44 3.67 -9.14 0.44
N LEU A 45 3.35 -10.06 -0.46
CA LEU A 45 2.16 -10.88 -0.31
C LEU A 45 2.45 -11.93 0.77
N ALA A 46 1.49 -12.16 1.66
CA ALA A 46 1.55 -13.31 2.54
C ALA A 46 1.49 -14.56 1.64
N ASN A 47 2.53 -15.39 1.67
CA ASN A 47 2.46 -16.72 1.06
C ASN A 47 1.42 -17.52 1.84
N PRO A 48 0.36 -18.06 1.22
CA PRO A 48 -0.59 -18.94 1.88
C PRO A 48 -0.10 -20.40 1.88
N LEU A 49 1.20 -20.64 2.12
CA LEU A 49 1.78 -21.98 2.28
C LEU A 49 2.19 -22.17 3.74
#